data_AF-A0A924BQX6-F1
#
_entry.id   AF-A0A924BQX6-F1
#
_cell.length_a   1.000
_cell.length_b   1.000
_cell.length_c   1.000
_cell.angle_alpha   90.00
_cell.angle_beta   90.00
_cell.angle_gamma   90.00
#
_symmetry.space_group_name_H-M   'P 1'
#
loop_
_entity.id
_entity.type
_entity.pdbx_description
1 polymer ?
#
loop_
_entity_poly.entity_id
_entity_poly.type
_entity_poly.pdbx_seq_one_letter_code
_entity_poly.pdbx_strand_id
1 'polypeptide(L)'
;RVIDWHIKDPLLKSVLNIQCGDYGLPPFKASFPVHCVLMNHYAEGGFYPMGGGAGIVKAMTNALKKHGGEIQVKQKVKRIVIENKKATGVELADGTIIKAKHIISNADPAKTYLNMVGKENLSAGLLKKINKTKYSVASLILFLTLDMDVTQAGLDSGNIWSLRNENIDDIYHDLSQNNPADGTEFPAVFISCTTLKDPASFNGRYHSFEVVTFIEFESFRCYDVLDYHSPAYEENKNKIIAKFLNNVEKVIPGAKQHIIQAELGTPKTNEYFVQTTDGSAYGTEKSFTQIGPFAFKIQSEIENLYLCGASTMAHGVTGASYSGVETAAKILKTTSEEILKNKADQELRVYDAEDSSEWPSWITQKIDLRKKRFKDLKEEIEEE
;
A
#
# COMPACT_ATOMS: atom_id res chain seq x y z
N ARG A 1 -1.43 -14.24 22.31
CA ARG A 1 -2.16 -14.15 23.60
C ARG A 1 -3.60 -14.62 23.51
N VAL A 2 -4.52 -13.90 22.82
CA VAL A 2 -5.93 -14.34 22.74
C VAL A 2 -6.06 -15.67 22.01
N ILE A 3 -5.32 -15.85 20.90
CA ILE A 3 -5.34 -17.12 20.15
C ILE A 3 -4.90 -18.32 21.00
N ASP A 4 -4.00 -18.13 21.96
CA ASP A 4 -3.46 -19.20 22.83
C ASP A 4 -4.50 -19.75 23.82
N TRP A 5 -5.57 -19.00 24.07
CA TRP A 5 -6.70 -19.43 24.88
C TRP A 5 -7.53 -20.50 24.18
N HIS A 6 -7.57 -20.48 22.85
CA HIS A 6 -8.46 -21.31 22.04
C HIS A 6 -7.74 -22.37 21.20
N ILE A 7 -6.55 -22.05 20.70
CA ILE A 7 -5.80 -22.91 19.78
C ILE A 7 -4.50 -23.37 20.46
N LYS A 8 -4.16 -24.65 20.31
CA LYS A 8 -2.91 -25.24 20.84
C LYS A 8 -1.92 -25.62 19.76
N ASP A 9 -2.43 -26.08 18.61
CA ASP A 9 -1.61 -26.46 17.46
C ASP A 9 -0.81 -25.25 16.92
N PRO A 10 0.54 -25.30 16.90
CA PRO A 10 1.37 -24.19 16.45
C PRO A 10 1.10 -23.79 15.00
N LEU A 11 0.99 -24.76 14.08
CA LEU A 11 0.77 -24.50 12.66
C LEU A 11 -0.56 -23.78 12.43
N LEU A 12 -1.65 -24.23 13.07
CA LEU A 12 -2.96 -23.58 12.98
C LEU A 12 -2.93 -22.15 13.54
N LYS A 13 -2.17 -21.89 14.61
CA LYS A 13 -1.98 -20.51 15.10
C LYS A 13 -1.32 -19.64 14.03
N SER A 14 -0.31 -20.17 13.34
CA SER A 14 0.42 -19.44 12.31
C SER A 14 -0.47 -19.15 11.12
N VAL A 15 -1.22 -20.15 10.65
CA VAL A 15 -2.21 -19.97 9.55
C VAL A 15 -3.23 -18.89 9.91
N LEU A 16 -3.81 -18.91 11.11
CA LEU A 16 -4.79 -17.91 11.53
C LEU A 16 -4.20 -16.51 11.75
N ASN A 17 -2.89 -16.41 12.00
CA ASN A 17 -2.19 -15.13 12.17
C ASN A 17 -1.45 -14.66 10.91
N ILE A 18 -1.47 -15.43 9.81
CA ILE A 18 -0.60 -15.18 8.66
C ILE A 18 -0.86 -13.82 8.00
N GLN A 19 -2.11 -13.35 8.06
CA GLN A 19 -2.53 -12.04 7.57
C GLN A 19 -1.97 -10.87 8.39
N CYS A 20 -1.15 -11.13 9.43
CA CYS A 20 -0.47 -10.07 10.17
C CYS A 20 0.40 -9.15 9.30
N GLY A 21 0.78 -9.61 8.12
CA GLY A 21 1.41 -8.77 7.11
C GLY A 21 0.57 -7.56 6.71
N ASP A 22 -0.75 -7.67 6.68
CA ASP A 22 -1.63 -6.58 6.22
C ASP A 22 -1.65 -5.36 7.15
N TYR A 23 -1.18 -5.51 8.39
CA TYR A 23 -0.94 -4.40 9.33
C TYR A 23 0.54 -4.24 9.73
N GLY A 24 1.45 -4.99 9.11
CA GLY A 24 2.90 -4.86 9.26
C GLY A 24 3.42 -5.02 10.68
N LEU A 25 2.79 -5.86 11.50
CA LEU A 25 3.22 -6.13 12.88
C LEU A 25 3.22 -7.62 13.17
N PRO A 26 4.18 -8.13 13.96
CA PRO A 26 4.13 -9.50 14.43
C PRO A 26 2.93 -9.73 15.36
N PRO A 27 2.37 -10.96 15.39
CA PRO A 27 1.24 -11.32 16.25
C PRO A 27 1.43 -10.93 17.72
N PHE A 28 2.63 -11.02 18.29
CA PHE A 28 2.87 -10.63 19.70
C PHE A 28 2.68 -9.12 19.98
N LYS A 29 2.83 -8.26 18.98
CA LYS A 29 2.64 -6.80 19.07
C LYS A 29 1.28 -6.33 18.57
N ALA A 30 0.67 -7.11 17.68
CA ALA A 30 -0.58 -6.74 17.03
C ALA A 30 -1.73 -6.58 18.03
N SER A 31 -2.58 -5.57 17.79
CA SER A 31 -3.78 -5.36 18.58
C SER A 31 -4.85 -6.37 18.17
N PHE A 32 -5.42 -7.11 19.13
CA PHE A 32 -6.47 -8.10 18.83
C PHE A 32 -7.70 -7.49 18.12
N PRO A 33 -8.23 -6.31 18.53
CA PRO A 33 -9.27 -5.62 17.74
C PRO A 33 -8.90 -5.35 16.28
N VAL A 34 -7.64 -4.96 16.00
CA VAL A 34 -7.19 -4.72 14.62
C VAL A 34 -7.20 -6.02 13.83
N HIS A 35 -6.73 -7.11 14.44
CA HIS A 35 -6.78 -8.44 13.83
C HIS A 35 -8.22 -8.90 13.56
N CYS A 36 -9.16 -8.72 14.49
CA CYS A 36 -10.57 -9.06 14.25
C CYS A 36 -11.20 -8.28 13.09
N VAL A 37 -10.91 -6.99 12.98
CA VAL A 37 -11.40 -6.16 11.86
C VAL A 37 -10.86 -6.67 10.53
N LEU A 38 -9.58 -7.06 10.49
CA LEU A 38 -8.97 -7.64 9.29
C LEU A 38 -9.60 -8.98 8.92
N MET A 39 -9.74 -9.90 9.87
CA MET A 39 -10.38 -11.20 9.63
C MET A 39 -11.83 -11.03 9.15
N ASN A 40 -12.57 -10.09 9.73
CA ASN A 40 -13.91 -9.76 9.28
C ASN A 40 -13.93 -9.15 7.86
N HIS A 41 -12.92 -8.35 7.50
CA HIS A 41 -12.79 -7.77 6.17
C HIS A 41 -12.70 -8.84 5.08
N TYR A 42 -12.03 -9.96 5.37
CA TYR A 42 -11.90 -11.10 4.46
C TYR A 42 -13.00 -12.17 4.60
N ALA A 43 -13.97 -12.00 5.51
CA ALA A 43 -14.98 -13.02 5.77
C ALA A 43 -15.85 -13.33 4.55
N GLU A 44 -16.03 -12.36 3.64
CA GLU A 44 -16.76 -12.51 2.37
C GLU A 44 -15.82 -12.67 1.16
N GLY A 45 -14.51 -12.83 1.40
CA GLY A 45 -13.48 -13.01 0.36
C GLY A 45 -12.56 -11.79 0.18
N GLY A 46 -11.48 -12.00 -0.57
CA GLY A 46 -10.58 -10.95 -1.03
C GLY A 46 -10.90 -10.57 -2.47
N PHE A 47 -11.13 -9.28 -2.73
CA PHE A 47 -11.50 -8.79 -4.06
C PHE A 47 -10.35 -8.03 -4.72
N TYR A 48 -10.25 -8.13 -6.05
CA TYR A 48 -9.28 -7.38 -6.84
C TYR A 48 -10.00 -6.42 -7.80
N PRO A 49 -9.65 -5.12 -7.82
CA PRO A 49 -10.26 -4.18 -8.76
C PRO A 49 -9.77 -4.47 -10.18
N MET A 50 -10.70 -4.58 -11.13
CA MET A 50 -10.34 -4.65 -12.56
C MET A 50 -9.54 -3.41 -12.96
N GLY A 51 -8.37 -3.61 -13.57
CA GLY A 51 -7.37 -2.57 -13.83
C GLY A 51 -6.41 -2.29 -12.67
N GLY A 52 -6.44 -3.11 -11.61
CA GLY A 52 -5.58 -3.00 -10.43
C GLY A 52 -5.86 -1.74 -9.60
N GLY A 53 -4.93 -1.39 -8.71
CA GLY A 53 -5.06 -0.22 -7.84
C GLY A 53 -5.28 1.11 -8.61
N ALA A 54 -4.73 1.22 -9.82
CA ALA A 54 -4.96 2.35 -10.71
C ALA A 54 -6.43 2.51 -11.12
N GLY A 55 -7.21 1.43 -11.16
CA GLY A 55 -8.65 1.46 -11.40
C GLY A 55 -9.40 2.28 -10.35
N ILE A 56 -9.04 2.11 -9.06
CA ILE A 56 -9.61 2.87 -7.94
C ILE A 56 -9.26 4.36 -8.08
N VAL A 57 -7.98 4.67 -8.32
CA VAL A 57 -7.51 6.06 -8.50
C VAL A 57 -8.23 6.72 -9.69
N LYS A 58 -8.38 6.02 -10.81
CA LYS A 58 -9.09 6.52 -11.99
C LYS A 58 -10.57 6.78 -11.69
N ALA A 59 -11.23 5.88 -10.96
CA ALA A 59 -12.63 6.07 -10.56
C ALA A 59 -12.80 7.32 -9.69
N MET A 60 -11.97 7.48 -8.66
CA MET A 60 -12.02 8.64 -7.75
C MET A 60 -11.72 9.96 -8.47
N THR A 61 -10.69 9.99 -9.31
CA THR A 61 -10.31 11.21 -10.05
C THR A 61 -11.34 11.59 -11.11
N ASN A 62 -11.97 10.63 -11.77
CA ASN A 62 -13.09 10.89 -12.69
C ASN A 62 -14.31 11.44 -11.94
N ALA A 63 -14.65 10.86 -10.79
CA ALA A 63 -15.74 11.34 -9.96
C ALA A 63 -15.49 12.78 -9.47
N LEU A 64 -14.27 13.09 -9.03
CA LEU A 64 -13.87 14.43 -8.63
C LEU A 64 -14.05 15.45 -9.78
N LYS A 65 -13.51 15.15 -10.96
CA LYS A 65 -13.62 16.01 -12.15
C LYS A 65 -15.06 16.21 -12.59
N LYS A 66 -15.89 15.16 -12.55
CA LYS A 66 -17.33 15.24 -12.88
C LYS A 66 -18.08 16.24 -12.00
N HIS A 67 -17.62 16.47 -10.77
CA HIS A 67 -18.19 17.45 -9.84
C HIS A 67 -17.43 18.78 -9.83
N GLY A 68 -16.63 19.07 -10.87
CA GLY A 68 -15.91 20.33 -11.02
C GLY A 68 -14.65 20.45 -10.16
N GLY A 69 -14.18 19.37 -9.55
CA GLY A 69 -12.92 19.36 -8.80
C GLY A 69 -11.70 19.38 -9.72
N GLU A 70 -10.66 20.08 -9.29
CA GLU A 70 -9.40 20.21 -10.01
C GLU A 70 -8.30 19.33 -9.39
N ILE A 71 -7.37 18.86 -10.23
CA ILE A 71 -6.19 18.11 -9.79
C ILE A 71 -4.97 18.79 -10.39
N GLN A 72 -4.13 19.36 -9.52
CA GLN A 72 -2.88 19.99 -9.92
C GLN A 72 -1.70 19.08 -9.53
N VAL A 73 -1.07 18.46 -10.52
CA VAL A 73 0.10 17.60 -10.33
C VAL A 73 1.39 18.42 -10.39
N LYS A 74 2.50 17.86 -9.86
CA LYS A 74 3.80 18.54 -9.78
C LYS A 74 3.78 19.86 -9.00
N GLN A 75 2.78 20.07 -8.14
CA GLN A 75 2.64 21.23 -7.27
C GLN A 75 2.98 20.85 -5.82
N LYS A 76 4.25 20.92 -5.45
CA LYS A 76 4.67 20.62 -4.07
C LYS A 76 4.22 21.74 -3.14
N VAL A 77 3.42 21.41 -2.13
CA VAL A 77 3.09 22.33 -1.03
C VAL A 77 4.34 22.52 -0.17
N LYS A 78 4.74 23.78 0.01
CA LYS A 78 5.88 24.18 0.84
C LYS A 78 5.46 24.40 2.28
N ARG A 79 4.35 25.13 2.52
CA ARG A 79 3.78 25.33 3.85
C ARG A 79 2.28 25.59 3.82
N ILE A 80 1.62 25.40 4.96
CA ILE A 80 0.24 25.81 5.22
C ILE A 80 0.29 27.23 5.80
N VAL A 81 -0.49 28.14 5.23
CA VAL A 81 -0.56 29.53 5.69
C VAL A 81 -1.45 29.59 6.94
N ILE A 82 -0.87 30.02 8.05
CA ILE A 82 -1.54 30.16 9.35
C ILE A 82 -1.66 31.63 9.72
N GLU A 83 -2.87 32.08 10.01
CA GLU A 83 -3.18 33.42 10.50
C GLU A 83 -4.07 33.28 11.75
N ASN A 84 -3.67 33.86 12.88
CA ASN A 84 -4.44 33.79 14.14
C ASN A 84 -4.87 32.36 14.53
N LYS A 85 -3.95 31.38 14.43
CA LYS A 85 -4.18 29.94 14.69
C LYS A 85 -5.20 29.25 13.75
N LYS A 86 -5.46 29.85 12.59
CA LYS A 86 -6.36 29.33 11.57
C LYS A 86 -5.63 29.11 10.27
N ALA A 87 -5.85 27.96 9.63
CA ALA A 87 -5.34 27.69 8.30
C ALA A 87 -6.18 28.46 7.25
N THR A 88 -5.51 29.29 6.44
CA THR A 88 -6.15 30.17 5.45
C THR A 88 -5.77 29.84 4.00
N GLY A 89 -4.81 28.94 3.79
CA GLY A 89 -4.37 28.52 2.47
C GLY A 89 -3.09 27.68 2.52
N VAL A 90 -2.49 27.48 1.35
CA VAL A 90 -1.20 26.81 1.18
C VAL A 90 -0.28 27.65 0.31
N GLU A 91 1.02 27.66 0.62
CA GLU A 91 2.08 28.19 -0.24
C GLU A 91 2.74 27.01 -0.97
N LEU A 92 2.82 27.10 -2.29
CA LEU A 92 3.51 26.13 -3.15
C LEU A 92 5.02 26.40 -3.19
N ALA A 93 5.79 25.44 -3.70
CA ALA A 93 7.24 25.53 -3.77
C ALA A 93 7.76 26.71 -4.61
N ASP A 94 6.98 27.17 -5.60
CA ASP A 94 7.28 28.34 -6.43
C ASP A 94 6.90 29.68 -5.76
N GLY A 95 6.32 29.63 -4.55
CA GLY A 95 5.86 30.81 -3.81
C GLY A 95 4.40 31.20 -4.06
N THR A 96 3.70 30.52 -4.97
CA THR A 96 2.27 30.76 -5.23
C THR A 96 1.43 30.46 -3.98
N ILE A 97 0.51 31.34 -3.63
CA ILE A 97 -0.41 31.16 -2.49
C ILE A 97 -1.81 30.82 -3.00
N ILE A 98 -2.33 29.67 -2.59
CA ILE A 98 -3.70 29.24 -2.84
C ILE A 98 -4.50 29.39 -1.54
N LYS A 99 -5.48 30.30 -1.53
CA LYS A 99 -6.37 30.51 -0.38
C LYS A 99 -7.47 29.46 -0.33
N ALA A 100 -7.80 28.98 0.87
CA ALA A 100 -8.84 27.99 1.07
C ALA A 100 -9.55 28.18 2.42
N LYS A 101 -10.85 27.83 2.47
CA LYS A 101 -11.63 27.83 3.72
C LYS A 101 -11.33 26.60 4.57
N HIS A 102 -11.03 25.46 3.95
CA HIS A 102 -10.70 24.22 4.61
C HIS A 102 -9.48 23.61 3.93
N ILE A 103 -8.52 23.15 4.73
CA ILE A 103 -7.30 22.51 4.27
C ILE A 103 -7.33 21.08 4.80
N ILE A 104 -7.24 20.09 3.90
CA ILE A 104 -7.18 18.68 4.25
C ILE A 104 -5.82 18.15 3.83
N SER A 105 -5.00 17.71 4.79
CA SER A 105 -3.70 17.10 4.51
C SER A 105 -3.79 15.58 4.56
N ASN A 106 -3.47 14.94 3.44
CA ASN A 106 -3.25 13.49 3.36
C ASN A 106 -1.78 13.10 3.59
N ALA A 107 -0.90 14.07 3.83
CA ALA A 107 0.50 13.80 4.15
C ALA A 107 0.63 13.33 5.61
N ASP A 108 1.68 12.58 5.89
CA ASP A 108 1.94 12.10 7.24
C ASP A 108 1.92 13.21 8.29
N PRO A 109 1.43 12.95 9.52
CA PRO A 109 1.32 13.95 10.56
C PRO A 109 2.64 14.68 10.84
N ALA A 110 3.77 13.98 10.84
CA ALA A 110 5.08 14.63 11.04
C ALA A 110 5.39 15.62 9.92
N LYS A 111 5.12 15.28 8.65
CA LYS A 111 5.34 16.18 7.50
C LYS A 111 4.38 17.35 7.52
N THR A 112 3.11 17.10 7.81
CA THR A 112 2.10 18.16 7.93
C THR A 112 2.46 19.14 9.05
N TYR A 113 2.69 18.64 10.25
CA TYR A 113 2.85 19.48 11.42
C TYR A 113 4.24 20.12 11.50
N LEU A 114 5.32 19.34 11.30
CA LEU A 114 6.67 19.85 11.49
C LEU A 114 7.17 20.64 10.27
N ASN A 115 6.85 20.19 9.05
CA ASN A 115 7.42 20.80 7.85
C ASN A 115 6.48 21.86 7.24
N MET A 116 5.17 21.61 7.22
CA MET A 116 4.22 22.51 6.55
C MET A 116 3.58 23.53 7.50
N VAL A 117 3.31 23.17 8.75
CA VAL A 117 2.67 24.08 9.73
C VAL A 117 3.69 24.86 10.56
N GLY A 118 4.83 24.24 10.91
CA GLY A 118 5.85 24.85 11.78
C GLY A 118 5.57 24.63 13.27
N LYS A 119 6.62 24.28 14.02
CA LYS A 119 6.53 23.89 15.44
C LYS A 119 5.98 25.00 16.34
N GLU A 120 6.21 26.25 15.97
CA GLU A 120 5.75 27.46 16.65
C GLU A 120 4.23 27.60 16.70
N ASN A 121 3.51 26.95 15.78
CA ASN A 121 2.05 26.95 15.71
C ASN A 121 1.40 25.79 16.49
N LEU A 122 2.20 24.95 17.15
CA LEU A 122 1.74 23.69 17.75
C LEU A 122 1.80 23.72 19.29
N SER A 123 0.87 23.02 19.92
CA SER A 123 0.88 22.75 21.34
C SER A 123 2.02 21.81 21.71
N ALA A 124 2.54 21.96 22.93
CA ALA A 124 3.54 21.05 23.48
C ALA A 124 3.06 19.59 23.52
N GLY A 125 1.75 19.38 23.71
CA GLY A 125 1.13 18.04 23.70
C GLY A 125 1.20 17.38 22.33
N LEU A 126 0.85 18.12 21.27
CA LEU A 126 0.92 17.61 19.91
C LEU A 126 2.38 17.37 19.47
N LEU A 127 3.30 18.29 19.78
CA LEU A 127 4.73 18.10 19.54
C LEU A 127 5.27 16.84 20.22
N LYS A 128 4.93 16.62 21.50
CA LYS A 128 5.32 15.42 22.24
C LYS A 128 4.75 14.15 21.61
N LYS A 129 3.51 14.19 21.11
CA LYS A 129 2.89 13.06 20.39
C LYS A 129 3.62 12.76 19.09
N ILE A 130 3.88 13.77 18.27
CA ILE A 130 4.60 13.61 17.00
C ILE A 130 5.98 12.99 17.24
N ASN A 131 6.76 13.52 18.19
CA ASN A 131 8.10 13.01 18.49
C ASN A 131 8.12 11.58 19.05
N LYS A 132 7.02 11.13 19.66
CA LYS A 132 6.86 9.75 20.15
C LYS A 132 6.24 8.79 19.14
N THR A 133 5.73 9.32 18.03
CA THR A 133 5.04 8.53 17.03
C THR A 133 6.04 7.64 16.30
N LYS A 134 5.77 6.34 16.29
CA LYS A 134 6.45 5.39 15.43
C LYS A 134 5.68 5.21 14.13
N TYR A 135 6.38 5.23 13.01
CA TYR A 135 5.83 4.82 11.73
C TYR A 135 5.95 3.29 11.59
N SER A 136 5.13 2.70 10.72
CA SER A 136 5.12 1.26 10.51
C SER A 136 6.44 0.79 9.88
N VAL A 137 6.59 -0.54 9.79
CA VAL A 137 7.61 -1.16 8.94
C VAL A 137 7.62 -0.55 7.53
N ALA A 138 8.79 -0.61 6.91
CA ALA A 138 8.95 -0.33 5.50
C ALA A 138 8.86 -1.65 4.72
N SER A 139 8.81 -1.57 3.39
CA SER A 139 8.66 -2.74 2.52
C SER A 139 9.63 -2.73 1.36
N LEU A 140 9.99 -3.93 0.91
CA LEU A 140 10.59 -4.18 -0.39
C LEU A 140 9.54 -4.84 -1.27
N ILE A 141 9.42 -4.40 -2.51
CA ILE A 141 8.45 -4.93 -3.48
C ILE A 141 9.19 -5.24 -4.78
N LEU A 142 9.29 -6.52 -5.12
CA LEU A 142 9.73 -6.95 -6.44
C LEU A 142 8.53 -6.97 -7.38
N PHE A 143 8.59 -6.14 -8.42
CA PHE A 143 7.72 -6.21 -9.59
C PHE A 143 8.36 -7.16 -10.60
N LEU A 144 7.76 -8.34 -10.77
CA LEU A 144 8.30 -9.42 -11.58
C LEU A 144 7.37 -9.73 -12.74
N THR A 145 7.92 -9.93 -13.93
CA THR A 145 7.18 -10.41 -15.10
C THR A 145 7.81 -11.71 -15.59
N LEU A 146 7.00 -12.75 -15.74
CA LEU A 146 7.41 -14.08 -16.18
C LEU A 146 6.76 -14.44 -17.52
N ASP A 147 7.53 -15.08 -18.41
CA ASP A 147 7.07 -15.70 -19.66
C ASP A 147 6.93 -17.21 -19.50
N MET A 148 5.93 -17.61 -18.72
CA MET A 148 5.57 -19.01 -18.51
C MET A 148 4.10 -19.11 -18.13
N ASP A 149 3.49 -20.27 -18.38
CA ASP A 149 2.17 -20.58 -17.87
C ASP A 149 2.26 -20.95 -16.39
N VAL A 150 1.98 -19.98 -15.52
CA VAL A 150 2.10 -20.13 -14.07
C VAL A 150 0.97 -20.99 -13.49
N THR A 151 -0.12 -21.20 -14.23
CA THR A 151 -1.21 -22.10 -13.80
C THR A 151 -0.77 -23.56 -13.81
N GLN A 152 0.16 -23.94 -14.69
CA GLN A 152 0.78 -25.27 -14.69
C GLN A 152 1.68 -25.51 -13.47
N ALA A 153 2.13 -24.44 -12.80
CA ALA A 153 2.82 -24.50 -11.52
C ALA A 153 1.85 -24.53 -10.32
N GLY A 154 0.53 -24.62 -10.57
CA GLY A 154 -0.50 -24.72 -9.54
C GLY A 154 -0.94 -23.38 -8.95
N LEU A 155 -0.63 -22.25 -9.62
CA LEU A 155 -1.10 -20.94 -9.19
C LEU A 155 -2.52 -20.65 -9.67
N ASP A 156 -3.26 -19.99 -8.80
CA ASP A 156 -4.62 -19.49 -9.02
C ASP A 156 -4.66 -17.96 -8.75
N SER A 157 -5.86 -17.37 -8.65
CA SER A 157 -6.03 -15.95 -8.36
C SER A 157 -5.69 -15.56 -6.90
N GLY A 158 -5.35 -16.54 -6.07
CA GLY A 158 -5.04 -16.39 -4.66
C GLY A 158 -3.72 -15.67 -4.37
N ASN A 159 -3.52 -15.38 -3.08
CA ASN A 159 -2.27 -14.85 -2.55
C ASN A 159 -1.48 -15.96 -1.89
N ILE A 160 -0.17 -15.99 -2.10
CA ILE A 160 0.71 -16.94 -1.45
C ILE A 160 1.49 -16.24 -0.35
N TRP A 161 1.31 -16.71 0.88
CA TRP A 161 2.12 -16.32 2.03
C TRP A 161 3.17 -17.41 2.28
N SER A 162 4.39 -17.18 1.82
CA SER A 162 5.50 -18.11 1.98
C SER A 162 6.30 -17.76 3.22
N LEU A 163 6.32 -18.65 4.21
CA LEU A 163 7.06 -18.50 5.46
C LEU A 163 8.12 -19.59 5.56
N ARG A 164 9.31 -19.24 6.08
CA ARG A 164 10.41 -20.18 6.30
C ARG A 164 10.11 -21.19 7.42
N ASN A 165 9.31 -20.79 8.41
CA ASN A 165 8.89 -21.64 9.52
C ASN A 165 7.53 -21.17 10.09
N GLU A 166 6.98 -21.93 11.04
CA GLU A 166 5.70 -21.62 11.67
C GLU A 166 5.75 -20.48 12.70
N ASN A 167 6.93 -20.11 13.24
CA ASN A 167 7.01 -19.06 14.25
C ASN A 167 7.09 -17.67 13.59
N ILE A 168 5.92 -17.06 13.39
CA ILE A 168 5.79 -15.72 12.78
C ILE A 168 6.52 -14.65 13.61
N ASP A 169 6.53 -14.75 14.94
CA ASP A 169 7.21 -13.76 15.78
C ASP A 169 8.73 -13.80 15.54
N ASP A 170 9.32 -15.00 15.40
CA ASP A 170 10.75 -15.17 15.05
C ASP A 170 11.05 -14.64 13.65
N ILE A 171 10.15 -14.87 12.69
CA ILE A 171 10.30 -14.35 11.31
C ILE A 171 10.38 -12.83 11.32
N TYR A 172 9.48 -12.14 12.02
CA TYR A 172 9.52 -10.68 12.13
C TYR A 172 10.75 -10.19 12.89
N HIS A 173 11.21 -10.94 13.89
CA HIS A 173 12.46 -10.63 14.57
C HIS A 173 13.63 -10.65 13.58
N ASP A 174 13.76 -11.72 12.80
CA ASP A 174 14.81 -11.86 11.77
C ASP A 174 14.75 -10.76 10.71
N LEU A 175 13.55 -10.41 10.23
CA LEU A 175 13.35 -9.32 9.29
C LEU A 175 13.75 -7.96 9.86
N SER A 176 13.63 -7.78 11.19
CA SER A 176 13.95 -6.52 11.85
C SER A 176 15.43 -6.33 12.20
N GLN A 177 16.19 -7.43 12.35
CA GLN A 177 17.58 -7.39 12.79
C GLN A 177 18.60 -7.50 11.65
N ASN A 178 18.24 -8.17 10.56
CA ASN A 178 19.18 -8.47 9.49
C ASN A 178 19.20 -7.41 8.40
N ASN A 179 20.37 -7.20 7.79
CA ASN A 179 20.43 -6.43 6.55
C ASN A 179 19.68 -7.20 5.45
N PRO A 180 18.74 -6.57 4.72
CA PRO A 180 17.97 -7.26 3.68
C PRO A 180 18.81 -7.83 2.55
N ALA A 181 20.04 -7.35 2.33
CA ALA A 181 20.96 -7.89 1.34
C ALA A 181 21.74 -9.14 1.81
N ASP A 182 21.73 -9.46 3.10
CA ASP A 182 22.46 -10.61 3.64
C ASP A 182 21.69 -11.93 3.48
N GLY A 183 22.41 -13.05 3.38
CA GLY A 183 21.82 -14.37 3.20
C GLY A 183 21.31 -14.65 1.79
N THR A 184 20.64 -15.79 1.62
CA THR A 184 20.23 -16.28 0.29
C THR A 184 18.75 -16.05 -0.02
N GLU A 185 17.90 -15.86 0.98
CA GLU A 185 16.46 -15.71 0.81
C GLU A 185 15.83 -14.93 1.96
N PHE A 186 14.59 -14.48 1.79
CA PHE A 186 13.81 -13.88 2.87
C PHE A 186 13.07 -14.94 3.68
N PRO A 187 12.95 -14.75 5.01
CA PRO A 187 12.23 -15.67 5.88
C PRO A 187 10.71 -15.62 5.69
N ALA A 188 10.20 -14.55 5.07
CA ALA A 188 8.81 -14.44 4.65
C ALA A 188 8.67 -13.58 3.40
N VAL A 189 7.85 -14.04 2.46
CA VAL A 189 7.41 -13.25 1.30
C VAL A 189 5.92 -13.46 1.04
N PHE A 190 5.27 -12.38 0.62
CA PHE A 190 3.95 -12.42 0.02
C PHE A 190 4.11 -12.40 -1.49
N ILE A 191 3.46 -13.32 -2.22
CA ILE A 191 3.51 -13.40 -3.68
C ILE A 191 2.08 -13.29 -4.22
N SER A 192 1.89 -12.37 -5.16
CA SER A 192 0.59 -12.11 -5.81
C SER A 192 0.77 -12.04 -7.32
N CYS A 193 0.08 -12.91 -8.07
CA CYS A 193 -0.02 -12.81 -9.52
C CYS A 193 -1.20 -11.91 -9.90
N THR A 194 -0.94 -10.69 -10.36
CA THR A 194 -2.00 -9.71 -10.65
C THR A 194 -2.79 -10.07 -11.91
N THR A 195 -2.14 -10.68 -12.89
CA THR A 195 -2.78 -11.14 -14.13
C THR A 195 -3.75 -12.31 -13.96
N LEU A 196 -3.61 -13.11 -12.90
CA LEU A 196 -4.60 -14.16 -12.56
C LEU A 196 -5.83 -13.57 -11.83
N LYS A 197 -5.67 -12.41 -11.16
CA LYS A 197 -6.75 -11.71 -10.46
C LYS A 197 -7.56 -10.77 -11.35
N ASP A 198 -6.92 -10.20 -12.37
CA ASP A 198 -7.56 -9.43 -13.42
C ASP A 198 -7.20 -10.06 -14.77
N PRO A 199 -7.90 -11.12 -15.21
CA PRO A 199 -7.66 -11.76 -16.50
C PRO A 199 -7.71 -10.79 -17.68
N ALA A 200 -8.48 -9.69 -17.57
CA ALA A 200 -8.53 -8.64 -18.59
C ALA A 200 -7.22 -7.83 -18.74
N SER A 201 -6.28 -8.00 -17.81
CA SER A 201 -4.93 -7.43 -17.87
C SER A 201 -3.92 -8.34 -18.56
N PHE A 202 -4.20 -9.64 -18.69
CA PHE A 202 -3.31 -10.63 -19.30
C PHE A 202 -3.16 -10.38 -20.81
N ASN A 203 -1.93 -10.39 -21.30
CA ASN A 203 -1.61 -10.16 -22.71
C ASN A 203 -1.56 -11.45 -23.55
N GLY A 204 -1.85 -12.60 -22.95
CA GLY A 204 -1.77 -13.91 -23.60
C GLY A 204 -0.42 -14.62 -23.47
N ARG A 205 0.56 -14.03 -22.77
CA ARG A 205 1.90 -14.60 -22.63
C ARG A 205 2.54 -14.34 -21.28
N TYR A 206 2.59 -13.09 -20.84
CA TYR A 206 3.33 -12.69 -19.65
C TYR A 206 2.43 -12.55 -18.43
N HIS A 207 2.88 -13.11 -17.31
CA HIS A 207 2.25 -12.94 -16.01
C HIS A 207 3.01 -11.92 -15.18
N SER A 208 2.28 -11.02 -14.52
CA SER A 208 2.84 -9.98 -13.67
C SER A 208 2.63 -10.31 -12.20
N PHE A 209 3.67 -10.05 -11.40
CA PHE A 209 3.74 -10.39 -10.00
C PHE A 209 4.16 -9.19 -9.15
N GLU A 210 3.59 -9.12 -7.95
CA GLU A 210 4.09 -8.32 -6.85
C GLU A 210 4.56 -9.29 -5.76
N VAL A 211 5.85 -9.21 -5.42
CA VAL A 211 6.45 -10.01 -4.34
C VAL A 211 6.95 -9.09 -3.24
N VAL A 212 6.42 -9.22 -2.04
CA VAL A 212 6.59 -8.26 -0.95
C VAL A 212 7.25 -8.90 0.26
N THR A 213 8.16 -8.18 0.91
CA THR A 213 8.61 -8.48 2.27
C THR A 213 8.77 -7.20 3.08
N PHE A 214 8.70 -7.30 4.41
CA PHE A 214 8.87 -6.18 5.32
C PHE A 214 10.30 -6.09 5.81
N ILE A 215 10.75 -4.85 6.04
CA ILE A 215 12.06 -4.54 6.59
C ILE A 215 11.97 -3.33 7.51
N GLU A 216 13.01 -3.11 8.29
CA GLU A 216 13.21 -1.84 8.99
C GLU A 216 13.83 -0.81 8.05
N PHE A 217 13.38 0.44 8.16
CA PHE A 217 13.88 1.54 7.32
C PHE A 217 15.39 1.77 7.50
N GLU A 218 15.93 1.43 8.66
CA GLU A 218 17.33 1.69 9.03
C GLU A 218 18.33 1.14 8.01
N SER A 219 18.04 -0.03 7.40
CA SER A 219 18.87 -0.63 6.36
C SER A 219 19.01 0.20 5.09
N PHE A 220 18.11 1.16 4.88
CA PHE A 220 18.12 2.07 3.73
C PHE A 220 18.43 3.52 4.14
N ARG A 221 18.62 3.83 5.43
CA ARG A 221 18.84 5.21 5.90
C ARG A 221 20.06 5.87 5.25
N CYS A 222 21.11 5.09 4.95
CA CYS A 222 22.35 5.59 4.37
C CYS A 222 22.22 6.13 2.94
N TYR A 223 21.15 5.76 2.21
CA TYR A 223 20.91 6.24 0.86
C TYR A 223 20.10 7.54 0.88
N ASP A 224 20.56 8.57 0.18
CA ASP A 224 19.75 9.75 -0.05
C ASP A 224 18.61 9.40 -1.04
N VAL A 225 17.47 10.06 -0.89
CA VAL A 225 16.35 9.98 -1.84
C VAL A 225 16.74 10.55 -3.20
N LEU A 226 17.81 11.34 -3.31
CA LEU A 226 18.41 11.78 -4.56
C LEU A 226 19.51 10.84 -5.08
N ASP A 227 20.01 9.93 -4.23
CA ASP A 227 21.13 9.03 -4.52
C ASP A 227 20.70 7.58 -4.78
N TYR A 228 19.39 7.34 -4.96
CA TYR A 228 18.81 6.01 -5.24
C TYR A 228 19.12 5.45 -6.65
N HIS A 229 20.11 6.02 -7.34
CA HIS A 229 20.69 5.48 -8.57
C HIS A 229 22.21 5.34 -8.47
N SER A 230 22.78 5.45 -7.26
CA SER A 230 24.22 5.24 -7.08
C SER A 230 24.59 3.78 -7.36
N PRO A 231 25.81 3.51 -7.84
CA PRO A 231 26.28 2.15 -8.06
C PRO A 231 26.13 1.25 -6.83
N ALA A 232 26.36 1.78 -5.62
CA ALA A 232 26.21 1.04 -4.37
C ALA A 232 24.74 0.65 -4.10
N TYR A 233 23.81 1.57 -4.37
CA TYR A 233 22.39 1.30 -4.23
C TYR A 233 21.89 0.26 -5.23
N GLU A 234 22.32 0.34 -6.48
CA GLU A 234 21.97 -0.65 -7.51
C GLU A 234 22.58 -2.03 -7.22
N GLU A 235 23.83 -2.10 -6.75
CA GLU A 235 24.42 -3.37 -6.28
C GLU A 235 23.60 -3.99 -5.15
N ASN A 236 23.18 -3.17 -4.18
CA ASN A 236 22.33 -3.61 -3.08
C ASN A 236 20.95 -4.11 -3.57
N LYS A 237 20.32 -3.40 -4.51
CA LYS A 237 19.08 -3.82 -5.15
C LYS A 237 19.24 -5.16 -5.85
N ASN A 238 20.32 -5.36 -6.60
CA ASN A 238 20.58 -6.62 -7.31
C ASN A 238 20.72 -7.82 -6.36
N LYS A 239 21.37 -7.65 -5.20
CA LYS A 239 21.44 -8.69 -4.16
C LYS A 239 20.05 -9.04 -3.62
N ILE A 240 19.22 -8.02 -3.36
CA ILE A 240 17.85 -8.21 -2.87
C ILE A 240 16.95 -8.87 -3.93
N ILE A 241 17.06 -8.47 -5.20
CA ILE A 241 16.34 -9.10 -6.31
C ILE A 241 16.70 -10.58 -6.38
N ALA A 242 17.99 -10.93 -6.32
CA ALA A 242 18.42 -12.32 -6.33
C ALA A 242 17.80 -13.14 -5.18
N LYS A 243 17.68 -12.57 -3.97
CA LYS A 243 17.00 -13.21 -2.85
C LYS A 243 15.51 -13.43 -3.10
N PHE A 244 14.79 -12.42 -3.58
CA PHE A 244 13.38 -12.60 -3.96
C PHE A 244 13.21 -13.69 -5.01
N LEU A 245 14.08 -13.73 -6.02
CA LEU A 245 14.05 -14.75 -7.05
C LEU A 245 14.31 -16.15 -6.47
N ASN A 246 15.13 -16.29 -5.43
CA ASN A 246 15.27 -17.56 -4.70
C ASN A 246 13.97 -17.97 -3.99
N ASN A 247 13.27 -17.02 -3.35
CA ASN A 247 11.95 -17.29 -2.77
C ASN A 247 10.91 -17.68 -3.85
N VAL A 248 10.87 -16.96 -4.98
CA VAL A 248 9.95 -17.23 -6.09
C VAL A 248 10.20 -18.61 -6.69
N GLU A 249 11.45 -19.00 -6.94
CA GLU A 249 11.83 -20.30 -7.49
C GLU A 249 11.33 -21.49 -6.65
N LYS A 250 11.21 -21.31 -5.32
CA LYS A 250 10.66 -22.35 -4.43
C LYS A 250 9.15 -22.56 -4.62
N VAL A 251 8.44 -21.51 -5.03
CA VAL A 251 6.98 -21.51 -5.20
C VAL A 251 6.61 -21.82 -6.65
N ILE A 252 7.38 -21.29 -7.60
CA ILE A 252 7.23 -21.47 -9.05
C ILE A 252 8.55 -22.03 -9.59
N PRO A 253 8.74 -23.36 -9.60
CA PRO A 253 9.96 -23.97 -10.13
C PRO A 253 10.21 -23.57 -11.60
N GLY A 254 11.45 -23.20 -11.92
CA GLY A 254 11.85 -22.74 -13.25
C GLY A 254 11.65 -21.24 -13.48
N ALA A 255 10.99 -20.50 -12.58
CA ALA A 255 10.68 -19.08 -12.76
C ALA A 255 11.89 -18.23 -13.17
N LYS A 256 13.08 -18.50 -12.60
CA LYS A 256 14.30 -17.75 -12.93
C LYS A 256 14.71 -17.82 -14.38
N GLN A 257 14.35 -18.87 -15.10
CA GLN A 257 14.68 -19.07 -16.52
C GLN A 257 13.73 -18.28 -17.44
N HIS A 258 12.60 -17.80 -16.89
CA HIS A 258 11.51 -17.16 -17.62
C HIS A 258 11.32 -15.69 -17.23
N ILE A 259 12.32 -15.06 -16.61
CA ILE A 259 12.25 -13.64 -16.21
C ILE A 259 12.30 -12.74 -17.44
N ILE A 260 11.27 -11.93 -17.63
CA ILE A 260 11.24 -10.84 -18.61
C ILE A 260 11.66 -9.52 -17.97
N GLN A 261 11.19 -9.26 -16.75
CA GLN A 261 11.51 -8.05 -15.99
C GLN A 261 11.51 -8.33 -14.50
N ALA A 262 12.46 -7.75 -13.79
CA ALA A 262 12.56 -7.77 -12.33
C ALA A 262 12.97 -6.37 -11.84
N GLU A 263 12.03 -5.61 -11.28
CA GLU A 263 12.25 -4.24 -10.80
C GLU A 263 11.96 -4.17 -9.29
N LEU A 264 12.86 -3.58 -8.52
CA LEU A 264 12.73 -3.52 -7.06
C LEU A 264 12.32 -2.13 -6.58
N GLY A 265 11.12 -2.04 -6.01
CA GLY A 265 10.70 -0.94 -5.15
C GLY A 265 11.28 -1.09 -3.74
N THR A 266 11.75 0.02 -3.18
CA THR A 266 12.36 0.08 -1.84
C THR A 266 11.70 1.15 -0.98
N PRO A 267 12.04 1.26 0.33
CA PRO A 267 11.56 2.36 1.15
C PRO A 267 11.90 3.74 0.56
N LYS A 268 13.01 3.87 -0.18
CA LYS A 268 13.39 5.11 -0.88
C LYS A 268 12.44 5.44 -2.03
N THR A 269 11.92 4.43 -2.73
CA THR A 269 10.85 4.59 -3.71
C THR A 269 9.62 5.22 -3.07
N ASN A 270 9.22 4.75 -1.87
CA ASN A 270 8.10 5.32 -1.13
C ASN A 270 8.36 6.76 -0.66
N GLU A 271 9.56 7.04 -0.14
CA GLU A 271 9.96 8.40 0.24
C GLU A 271 9.93 9.37 -0.95
N TYR A 272 10.34 8.92 -2.14
CA TYR A 272 10.37 9.74 -3.35
C TYR A 272 8.96 9.99 -3.90
N PHE A 273 8.19 8.94 -4.21
CA PHE A 273 6.95 9.07 -4.99
C PHE A 273 5.75 9.52 -4.16
N VAL A 274 5.62 9.00 -2.94
CA VAL A 274 4.43 9.25 -2.09
C VAL A 274 4.78 10.03 -0.82
N GLN A 275 6.07 10.30 -0.58
CA GLN A 275 6.55 11.04 0.57
C GLN A 275 6.00 10.48 1.88
N THR A 276 6.05 9.16 2.08
CA THR A 276 5.85 8.58 3.41
C THR A 276 7.06 8.85 4.30
N THR A 277 6.84 8.88 5.62
CA THR A 277 7.89 9.04 6.62
C THR A 277 8.59 7.69 6.81
N ASP A 278 9.92 7.69 6.76
CA ASP A 278 10.77 6.50 6.86
C ASP A 278 10.37 5.39 5.85
N GLY A 279 9.87 5.78 4.66
CA GLY A 279 9.42 4.85 3.63
C GLY A 279 8.30 3.88 4.06
N SER A 280 7.60 4.19 5.15
CA SER A 280 6.61 3.31 5.78
C SER A 280 5.49 2.85 4.84
N ALA A 281 5.06 1.60 5.00
CA ALA A 281 4.03 0.97 4.18
C ALA A 281 2.59 1.31 4.66
N TYR A 282 2.40 1.52 5.96
CA TYR A 282 1.07 1.65 6.59
C TYR A 282 0.88 2.95 7.38
N GLY A 283 1.72 3.96 7.13
CA GLY A 283 1.71 5.21 7.88
C GLY A 283 2.19 4.99 9.31
N THR A 284 1.43 5.43 10.31
CA THR A 284 1.75 5.16 11.72
C THR A 284 1.73 3.66 12.06
N GLU A 285 2.62 3.21 12.93
CA GLU A 285 2.58 1.84 13.47
C GLU A 285 1.24 1.61 14.18
N LYS A 286 0.62 0.45 13.96
CA LYS A 286 -0.71 0.12 14.50
C LYS A 286 -0.64 -0.66 15.82
N SER A 287 0.32 -0.30 16.65
CA SER A 287 0.43 -0.79 18.02
C SER A 287 -0.70 -0.24 18.89
N PHE A 288 -1.00 -0.93 19.99
CA PHE A 288 -2.09 -0.57 20.90
C PHE A 288 -2.05 0.89 21.38
N THR A 289 -0.87 1.49 21.50
CA THR A 289 -0.66 2.87 21.94
C THR A 289 -0.81 3.93 20.84
N GLN A 290 -1.07 3.54 19.59
CA GLN A 290 -1.19 4.47 18.45
C GLN A 290 -2.46 4.25 17.61
N ILE A 291 -3.40 3.45 18.09
CA ILE A 291 -4.70 3.19 17.46
C ILE A 291 -5.87 3.77 18.27
N GLY A 292 -7.06 3.81 17.66
CA GLY A 292 -8.29 4.25 18.32
C GLY A 292 -8.14 5.65 18.93
N PRO A 293 -8.41 5.85 20.24
CA PRO A 293 -8.32 7.16 20.88
C PRO A 293 -6.89 7.75 20.89
N PHE A 294 -5.87 6.91 20.70
CA PHE A 294 -4.47 7.34 20.67
C PHE A 294 -3.96 7.69 19.26
N ALA A 295 -4.72 7.35 18.22
CA ALA A 295 -4.40 7.70 16.84
C ALA A 295 -4.42 9.22 16.60
N PHE A 296 -3.86 9.69 15.49
CA PHE A 296 -4.04 11.09 15.08
C PHE A 296 -5.50 11.32 14.69
N LYS A 297 -6.07 12.42 15.19
CA LYS A 297 -7.43 12.81 14.87
C LYS A 297 -7.47 13.46 13.50
N ILE A 298 -8.59 13.26 12.78
CA ILE A 298 -8.86 13.92 11.50
C ILE A 298 -9.03 15.45 11.66
N GLN A 299 -9.41 15.94 12.84
CA GLN A 299 -9.48 17.37 13.13
C GLN A 299 -8.21 17.80 13.88
N SER A 300 -7.54 18.82 13.37
CA SER A 300 -6.37 19.43 14.00
C SER A 300 -6.76 20.36 15.16
N GLU A 301 -5.76 20.72 15.98
CA GLU A 301 -5.89 21.84 16.94
C GLU A 301 -5.85 23.21 16.26
N ILE A 302 -5.42 23.27 15.00
CA ILE A 302 -5.47 24.46 14.15
C ILE A 302 -6.83 24.53 13.47
N GLU A 303 -7.51 25.68 13.61
CA GLU A 303 -8.81 25.88 12.99
C GLU A 303 -8.70 25.73 11.47
N ASN A 304 -9.69 25.07 10.85
CA ASN A 304 -9.77 24.78 9.41
C ASN A 304 -8.72 23.82 8.83
N LEU A 305 -7.83 23.26 9.65
CA LEU A 305 -6.91 22.20 9.23
C LEU A 305 -7.42 20.82 9.64
N TYR A 306 -7.47 19.92 8.66
CA TYR A 306 -7.90 18.54 8.82
C TYR A 306 -6.83 17.58 8.28
N LEU A 307 -6.87 16.34 8.74
CA LEU A 307 -6.01 15.24 8.32
C LEU A 307 -6.86 14.10 7.76
N CYS A 308 -6.35 13.43 6.75
CA CYS A 308 -6.83 12.11 6.31
C CYS A 308 -5.63 11.21 5.94
N GLY A 309 -5.92 9.98 5.55
CA GLY A 309 -4.93 9.01 5.11
C GLY A 309 -4.55 7.96 6.16
N ALA A 310 -3.59 7.10 5.77
CA ALA A 310 -3.20 5.90 6.51
C ALA A 310 -2.59 6.14 7.90
N SER A 311 -2.18 7.37 8.16
CA SER A 311 -1.56 7.82 9.42
C SER A 311 -2.57 8.39 10.43
N THR A 312 -3.87 8.33 10.11
CA THR A 312 -4.96 8.77 10.99
C THR A 312 -5.64 7.57 11.66
N MET A 313 -6.85 7.21 11.26
CA MET A 313 -7.71 6.25 11.96
C MET A 313 -7.31 4.79 11.71
N ALA A 314 -7.02 4.45 10.46
CA ALA A 314 -6.69 3.11 10.00
C ALA A 314 -5.72 3.19 8.81
N HIS A 315 -5.17 2.04 8.40
CA HIS A 315 -4.21 1.91 7.30
C HIS A 315 -4.83 1.17 6.12
N GLY A 316 -4.03 0.98 5.06
CA GLY A 316 -4.48 0.35 3.83
C GLY A 316 -5.48 1.21 3.06
N VAL A 317 -5.90 0.72 1.90
CA VAL A 317 -6.81 1.43 0.99
C VAL A 317 -8.13 1.77 1.69
N THR A 318 -8.72 0.80 2.38
CA THR A 318 -9.99 0.96 3.09
C THR A 318 -9.88 1.98 4.23
N GLY A 319 -8.86 1.84 5.09
CA GLY A 319 -8.69 2.74 6.24
C GLY A 319 -8.39 4.19 5.81
N ALA A 320 -7.54 4.38 4.81
CA ALA A 320 -7.26 5.69 4.24
C ALA A 320 -8.53 6.30 3.62
N SER A 321 -9.30 5.53 2.84
CA SER A 321 -10.55 5.99 2.22
C SER A 321 -11.58 6.40 3.27
N TYR A 322 -11.77 5.58 4.30
CA TYR A 322 -12.71 5.86 5.39
C TYR A 322 -12.35 7.13 6.16
N SER A 323 -11.05 7.37 6.41
CA SER A 323 -10.61 8.63 7.05
C SER A 323 -10.95 9.88 6.22
N GLY A 324 -10.95 9.76 4.88
CA GLY A 324 -11.38 10.83 3.98
C GLY A 324 -12.88 11.11 4.09
N VAL A 325 -13.70 10.05 4.15
CA VAL A 325 -15.16 10.14 4.35
C VAL A 325 -15.47 10.79 5.69
N GLU A 326 -14.84 10.33 6.78
CA GLU A 326 -15.00 10.91 8.12
C GLU A 326 -14.60 12.39 8.16
N THR A 327 -13.53 12.75 7.44
CA THR A 327 -13.10 14.15 7.32
C THR A 327 -14.14 15.00 6.60
N ALA A 328 -14.70 14.48 5.50
CA ALA A 328 -15.77 15.14 4.78
C ALA A 328 -17.03 15.29 5.64
N ALA A 329 -17.44 14.24 6.36
CA ALA A 329 -18.56 14.24 7.29
C ALA A 329 -18.40 15.34 8.35
N LYS A 330 -17.20 15.45 8.92
CA LYS A 330 -16.86 16.46 9.91
C LYS A 330 -16.96 17.89 9.37
N ILE A 331 -16.47 18.14 8.16
CA ILE A 331 -16.52 19.46 7.52
C ILE A 331 -17.97 19.83 7.15
N LEU A 332 -18.71 18.88 6.60
CA LEU A 332 -20.10 19.05 6.17
C LEU A 332 -21.12 19.02 7.31
N LYS A 333 -20.70 18.65 8.53
CA LYS A 333 -21.55 18.51 9.73
C LYS A 333 -22.68 17.48 9.52
N THR A 334 -22.32 16.33 8.96
CA THR A 334 -23.19 15.18 8.62
C THR A 334 -22.53 13.90 9.15
N THR A 335 -23.14 12.73 8.95
CA THR A 335 -22.52 11.43 9.30
C THR A 335 -21.87 10.76 8.09
N SER A 336 -20.91 9.87 8.34
CA SER A 336 -20.31 9.05 7.28
C SER A 336 -21.33 8.13 6.61
N GLU A 337 -22.33 7.66 7.36
CA GLU A 337 -23.44 6.85 6.85
C GLU A 337 -24.29 7.63 5.83
N GLU A 338 -24.55 8.92 6.09
CA GLU A 338 -25.27 9.80 5.16
C GLU A 338 -24.46 10.03 3.87
N ILE A 339 -23.13 10.16 3.98
CA ILE A 339 -22.23 10.29 2.81
C ILE A 339 -22.13 8.99 2.01
N LEU A 340 -22.06 7.85 2.68
CA LEU A 340 -21.88 6.52 2.08
C LEU A 340 -23.19 5.88 1.62
N LYS A 341 -24.33 6.58 1.75
CA LYS A 341 -25.62 6.05 1.33
C LYS A 341 -25.60 5.79 -0.18
N ASN A 342 -25.60 4.51 -0.55
CA ASN A 342 -25.62 4.07 -1.93
C ASN A 342 -26.87 4.61 -2.65
N LYS A 343 -26.67 5.06 -3.89
CA LYS A 343 -27.76 5.35 -4.81
C LYS A 343 -28.21 4.07 -5.50
N ALA A 344 -29.46 4.03 -5.95
CA ALA A 344 -30.05 2.85 -6.59
C ALA A 344 -29.32 2.43 -7.88
N ASP A 345 -28.56 3.32 -8.51
CA ASP A 345 -27.77 3.07 -9.72
C ASP A 345 -26.32 2.64 -9.44
N GLN A 346 -25.93 2.50 -8.16
CA GLN A 346 -24.59 2.05 -7.77
C GLN A 346 -24.60 0.55 -7.46
N GLU A 347 -24.23 -0.25 -8.45
CA GLU A 347 -24.09 -1.70 -8.31
C GLU A 347 -22.62 -2.11 -8.40
N LEU A 348 -22.15 -2.85 -7.39
CA LEU A 348 -20.87 -3.55 -7.47
C LEU A 348 -21.06 -4.82 -8.29
N ARG A 349 -20.14 -5.08 -9.21
CA ARG A 349 -20.11 -6.33 -9.98
C ARG A 349 -18.84 -7.08 -9.61
N VAL A 350 -19.02 -8.32 -9.19
CA VAL A 350 -17.95 -9.26 -8.87
C VAL A 350 -18.02 -10.36 -9.92
N TYR A 351 -16.87 -10.75 -10.43
CA TYR A 351 -16.75 -11.84 -11.39
C TYR A 351 -15.72 -12.84 -10.87
N ASP A 352 -16.05 -14.12 -11.05
CA ASP A 352 -15.13 -15.25 -10.97
C ASP A 352 -13.80 -14.94 -11.69
N ALA A 353 -12.64 -14.80 -11.03
CA ALA A 353 -11.39 -14.61 -11.79
C ALA A 353 -10.96 -15.88 -12.54
N GLU A 354 -11.43 -17.05 -12.10
CA GLU A 354 -11.10 -18.37 -12.61
C GLU A 354 -12.25 -19.00 -13.40
N ASP A 355 -13.50 -18.56 -13.15
CA ASP A 355 -14.67 -18.96 -13.94
C ASP A 355 -15.03 -17.95 -15.05
N SER A 356 -14.52 -18.22 -16.26
CA SER A 356 -14.84 -17.41 -17.44
C SER A 356 -16.28 -17.55 -17.96
N SER A 357 -17.06 -18.52 -17.50
CA SER A 357 -18.44 -18.72 -17.96
C SER A 357 -19.39 -17.62 -17.48
N GLU A 358 -19.03 -16.94 -16.39
CA GLU A 358 -19.77 -15.82 -15.82
C GLU A 358 -19.33 -14.46 -16.41
N TRP A 359 -18.29 -14.45 -17.25
CA TRP A 359 -17.77 -13.19 -17.76
C TRP A 359 -18.70 -12.59 -18.81
N PRO A 360 -19.08 -11.30 -18.66
CA PRO A 360 -19.77 -10.60 -19.72
C PRO A 360 -18.87 -10.47 -20.95
N SER A 361 -19.47 -10.48 -22.14
CA SER A 361 -18.76 -10.51 -23.43
C SER A 361 -17.71 -9.42 -23.61
N TRP A 362 -17.88 -8.25 -22.97
CA TRP A 362 -16.93 -7.15 -23.05
C TRP A 362 -15.58 -7.46 -22.36
N ILE A 363 -15.55 -8.34 -21.36
CA ILE A 363 -14.28 -8.80 -20.73
C ILE A 363 -13.49 -9.60 -21.75
N THR A 364 -14.12 -10.60 -22.39
CA THR A 364 -13.51 -11.43 -23.43
C THR A 364 -13.00 -10.59 -24.59
N GLN A 365 -13.82 -9.64 -25.08
CA GLN A 365 -13.40 -8.70 -26.12
C GLN A 365 -12.17 -7.87 -25.71
N LYS A 366 -12.10 -7.43 -24.45
CA LYS A 366 -10.95 -6.67 -23.93
C LYS A 366 -9.69 -7.53 -23.86
N ILE A 367 -9.81 -8.80 -23.47
CA ILE A 367 -8.71 -9.77 -23.49
C ILE A 367 -8.22 -9.98 -24.93
N ASP A 368 -9.12 -10.24 -25.88
CA ASP A 368 -8.77 -10.49 -27.27
C ASP A 368 -8.08 -9.28 -27.91
N LEU A 369 -8.59 -8.07 -27.66
CA LEU A 369 -7.96 -6.83 -28.10
C LEU A 369 -6.56 -6.65 -27.52
N ARG A 370 -6.35 -7.02 -26.26
CA ARG A 370 -5.04 -6.92 -25.60
C ARG A 370 -4.05 -7.93 -26.19
N LYS A 371 -4.47 -9.18 -26.40
CA LYS A 371 -3.68 -10.22 -27.06
C LYS A 371 -3.28 -9.80 -28.48
N LYS A 372 -4.24 -9.28 -29.25
CA LYS A 372 -3.97 -8.78 -30.61
C LYS A 372 -2.92 -7.67 -30.60
N ARG A 373 -3.10 -6.63 -29.78
CA ARG A 373 -2.13 -5.52 -29.66
C ARG A 373 -0.73 -6.00 -29.29
N PHE A 374 -0.64 -6.97 -28.39
CA PHE A 374 0.64 -7.52 -27.98
C PHE A 374 1.32 -8.31 -29.12
N LYS A 375 0.54 -9.04 -29.93
CA LYS A 375 1.03 -9.72 -31.11
C LYS A 375 1.53 -8.72 -32.17
N ASP A 376 0.75 -7.69 -32.47
CA ASP A 376 1.09 -6.66 -33.45
C ASP A 376 2.40 -5.94 -33.05
N LEU A 377 2.55 -5.57 -31.76
CA LEU A 377 3.79 -4.96 -31.24
C LEU A 377 5.02 -5.87 -31.37
N LYS A 378 4.83 -7.19 -31.24
CA LYS A 378 5.92 -8.15 -31.36
C LYS A 378 6.38 -8.27 -32.82
N GLU A 379 5.43 -8.29 -33.75
CA GLU A 379 5.73 -8.30 -35.19
C GLU A 379 6.48 -7.02 -35.60
N GLU A 380 6.07 -5.84 -35.09
CA GLU A 380 6.79 -4.57 -35.32
C GLU A 380 8.24 -4.62 -34.82
N ILE A 381 8.50 -5.16 -33.63
CA ILE A 381 9.86 -5.27 -33.06
C ILE A 381 10.71 -6.32 -33.78
N GLU A 382 10.11 -7.38 -34.33
CA GLU A 382 10.82 -8.41 -35.10
C GLU A 382 11.13 -7.96 -36.54
N GLU A 383 10.42 -6.95 -37.05
CA GLU A 383 10.65 -6.34 -38.37
C GLU A 383 11.72 -5.20 -38.36
N GLU A 384 11.98 -4.58 -37.20
CA GLU A 384 13.07 -3.60 -36.96
C GLU A 384 14.43 -4.26 -36.64
#